data_AF-A0A538H2F8-F1
#
_entry.id   AF-A0A538H2F8-F1
#
_cell.length_a   1.000
_cell.length_b   1.000
_cell.length_c   1.000
_cell.angle_alpha   90.00
_cell.angle_beta   90.00
_cell.angle_gamma   90.00
#
_symmetry.space_group_name_H-M   'P 1'
#
loop_
_entity.id
_entity.type
_entity.pdbx_description
1 polymer ?
#
loop_
_entity_poly.entity_id
_entity_poly.type
_entity_poly.pdbx_seq_one_letter_code
_entity_poly.pdbx_strand_id
1 'polypeptide(L)'
;MIVRAGSVTDVGKVRASNQDCLVAEDGLFAVADGVGGHRGGEVASQTAVEALKAAFTERTTSGLVEAVRNANHAVYERSQQDDHLRGMGTTMTAVALVEEDGEERLAVVNVGDSRAYLLQQGELSQLTEDHSLVEELVREGRLSPEDAIDHPQRSMITRALGLEPDVEVDSWQLLPFAGDRVLVCSDGLTNEVRDDRIASVLRRVDDPQAAAAQLVDEAKANGGSDNISVIVIDVVDDEGRAESASDALASEPARTGGPRTEERAEAEAEPPPAPPEPAAKPAAEPARRRRRLTLRVTLFVLGVLAVIVAAIAAVGWYARGSYYVGLRNDCVTVYRGRPGGLLWFDPTVESRTRLCDGDIPRSRLDDLRSGKEVADRAEARRYVDNLRDESNRRVATTPTVTSSP
;
A
#
# COMPACT_ATOMS: atom_id res chain seq x y z
N MET A 1 -11.20 4.39 30.59
CA MET A 1 -11.20 3.10 29.87
C MET A 1 -9.79 2.55 29.87
N ILE A 2 -9.61 1.25 30.09
CA ILE A 2 -8.29 0.62 30.01
C ILE A 2 -8.20 -0.13 28.68
N VAL A 3 -7.04 -0.08 28.04
CA VAL A 3 -6.74 -0.90 26.86
C VAL A 3 -5.55 -1.79 27.16
N ARG A 4 -5.64 -3.06 26.74
CA ARG A 4 -4.48 -3.97 26.72
C ARG A 4 -4.11 -4.17 25.27
N ALA A 5 -2.83 -4.08 24.95
CA ALA A 5 -2.37 -4.26 23.58
C ALA A 5 -1.22 -5.25 23.50
N GLY A 6 -1.16 -5.94 22.36
CA GLY A 6 -0.03 -6.76 21.96
C GLY A 6 0.34 -6.42 20.53
N SER A 7 1.63 -6.37 20.23
CA SER A 7 2.10 -6.03 18.90
C SER A 7 3.28 -6.91 18.47
N VAL A 8 3.34 -7.19 17.17
CA VAL A 8 4.43 -7.95 16.56
C VAL A 8 4.71 -7.35 15.19
N THR A 9 5.99 -7.18 14.88
CA THR A 9 6.46 -6.87 13.52
C THR A 9 7.54 -7.87 13.13
N ASP A 10 7.49 -8.36 11.88
CA ASP A 10 8.42 -9.35 11.35
C ASP A 10 8.76 -9.03 9.89
N VAL A 11 10.00 -9.29 9.49
CA VAL A 11 10.48 -9.06 8.12
C VAL A 11 9.79 -9.97 7.08
N GLY A 12 9.15 -11.05 7.52
CA GLY A 12 8.59 -12.08 6.65
C GLY A 12 9.66 -13.08 6.20
N LYS A 13 9.42 -13.73 5.07
CA LYS A 13 10.31 -14.78 4.52
C LYS A 13 11.04 -14.37 3.26
N VAL A 14 10.59 -13.33 2.57
CA VAL A 14 11.08 -12.95 1.24
C VAL A 14 11.84 -11.63 1.25
N ARG A 15 11.38 -10.62 2.01
CA ARG A 15 12.04 -9.31 2.08
C ARG A 15 13.38 -9.40 2.82
N ALA A 16 14.32 -8.54 2.46
CA ALA A 16 15.66 -8.50 3.05
C ALA A 16 15.73 -7.63 4.32
N SER A 17 14.81 -6.68 4.45
CA SER A 17 14.71 -5.72 5.55
C SER A 17 13.25 -5.48 5.88
N ASN A 18 12.99 -5.05 7.11
CA ASN A 18 11.67 -4.63 7.54
C ASN A 18 11.50 -3.13 7.26
N GLN A 19 10.55 -2.77 6.40
CA GLN A 19 10.18 -1.40 6.08
C GLN A 19 8.91 -0.98 6.83
N ASP A 20 8.29 -1.87 7.59
CA ASP A 20 7.20 -1.50 8.49
C ASP A 20 7.73 -0.88 9.77
N CYS A 21 6.96 0.05 10.33
CA CYS A 21 7.15 0.58 11.67
C CYS A 21 5.81 0.57 12.42
N LEU A 22 5.86 0.37 13.74
CA LEU A 22 4.67 0.42 14.58
C LEU A 22 4.90 1.16 15.90
N VAL A 23 3.82 1.66 16.48
CA VAL A 23 3.76 2.19 17.85
C VAL A 23 2.56 1.58 18.57
N ALA A 24 2.72 1.24 19.85
CA ALA A 24 1.66 0.72 20.71
C ALA A 24 1.92 1.16 22.16
N GLU A 25 1.77 2.45 22.43
CA GLU A 25 2.06 3.05 23.74
C GLU A 25 1.10 4.21 24.05
N ASP A 26 0.86 4.48 25.34
CA ASP A 26 0.10 5.64 25.84
C ASP A 26 -1.28 5.88 25.19
N GLY A 27 -1.94 4.80 24.75
CA GLY A 27 -3.25 4.86 24.10
C GLY A 27 -3.19 5.23 22.61
N LEU A 28 -2.00 5.25 22.00
CA LEU A 28 -1.78 5.41 20.56
C LEU A 28 -1.23 4.13 19.95
N PHE A 29 -1.90 3.63 18.92
CA PHE A 29 -1.57 2.41 18.21
C PHE A 29 -1.51 2.71 16.73
N ALA A 30 -0.37 2.52 16.07
CA ALA A 30 -0.28 2.77 14.64
C ALA A 30 0.65 1.79 13.94
N VAL A 31 0.33 1.50 12.68
CA VAL A 31 1.17 0.75 11.75
C VAL A 31 1.43 1.64 10.53
N ALA A 32 2.69 1.72 10.13
CA ALA A 32 3.14 2.41 8.94
C ALA A 32 3.93 1.43 8.07
N ASP A 33 3.43 1.15 6.86
CA ASP A 33 4.10 0.30 5.86
C ASP A 33 4.91 1.19 4.92
N GLY A 34 6.24 1.01 4.92
CA GLY A 34 7.16 1.86 4.19
C GLY A 34 7.27 1.48 2.72
N VAL A 35 6.83 2.38 1.83
CA VAL A 35 6.95 2.22 0.39
C VAL A 35 8.11 3.02 -0.18
N GLY A 36 9.02 2.35 -0.87
CA GLY A 36 10.14 3.02 -1.52
C GLY A 36 11.23 2.03 -1.93
N GLY A 37 11.95 2.37 -3.00
CA GLY A 37 13.15 1.62 -3.39
C GLY A 37 14.21 1.63 -2.28
N HIS A 38 15.15 0.69 -2.31
CA HIS A 38 16.24 0.57 -1.32
C HIS A 38 15.83 0.89 0.13
N ARG A 39 16.45 1.89 0.78
CA ARG A 39 16.23 2.26 2.19
C ARG A 39 15.09 3.28 2.39
N GLY A 40 14.43 3.74 1.33
CA GLY A 40 13.42 4.80 1.43
C GLY A 40 12.24 4.42 2.32
N GLY A 41 11.71 3.20 2.17
CA GLY A 41 10.54 2.74 2.94
C GLY A 41 10.78 2.72 4.46
N GLU A 42 11.88 2.12 4.91
CA GLU A 42 12.26 2.05 6.34
C GLU A 42 12.38 3.44 6.97
N VAL A 43 13.02 4.37 6.26
CA VAL A 43 13.18 5.75 6.74
C VAL A 43 11.82 6.47 6.77
N ALA A 44 10.97 6.26 5.77
CA ALA A 44 9.65 6.89 5.70
C ALA A 44 8.74 6.44 6.84
N SER A 45 8.58 5.12 7.04
CA SER A 45 7.72 4.57 8.09
C SER A 45 8.20 4.95 9.48
N GLN A 46 9.51 4.89 9.74
CA GLN A 46 10.09 5.33 11.01
C GLN A 46 9.85 6.83 11.25
N THR A 47 10.13 7.68 10.25
CA THR A 47 9.94 9.14 10.36
C THR A 47 8.48 9.47 10.63
N ALA A 48 7.54 8.78 9.97
CA ALA A 48 6.11 9.00 10.16
C ALA A 48 5.65 8.64 11.57
N VAL A 49 6.05 7.47 12.09
CA VAL A 49 5.69 7.03 13.45
C VAL A 49 6.29 7.95 14.52
N GLU A 50 7.55 8.34 14.38
CA GLU A 50 8.20 9.27 15.31
C GLU A 50 7.52 10.66 15.32
N ALA A 51 7.19 11.19 14.14
CA ALA A 51 6.47 12.46 14.01
C ALA A 51 5.05 12.38 14.56
N LEU A 52 4.32 11.29 14.30
CA LEU A 52 2.98 11.05 14.86
C LEU A 52 3.01 11.08 16.39
N LYS A 53 3.94 10.32 17.00
CA LYS A 53 4.11 10.27 18.45
C LYS A 53 4.41 11.64 19.05
N ALA A 54 5.27 12.43 18.39
CA ALA A 54 5.65 13.75 18.87
C ALA A 54 4.52 14.78 18.73
N ALA A 55 3.69 14.66 17.68
CA ALA A 55 2.64 15.63 17.38
C ALA A 55 1.31 15.33 18.10
N PHE A 56 1.01 14.06 18.40
CA PHE A 56 -0.24 13.65 19.05
C PHE A 56 -0.23 13.98 20.55
N THR A 57 -0.47 15.26 20.84
CA THR A 57 -0.48 15.83 22.19
C THR A 57 -1.90 16.12 22.67
N GLU A 58 -2.76 16.56 21.77
CA GLU A 58 -4.19 16.72 22.00
C GLU A 58 -4.89 15.41 21.68
N ARG A 59 -5.44 14.74 22.71
CA ARG A 59 -6.14 13.46 22.57
C ARG A 59 -7.57 13.65 22.04
N THR A 60 -7.69 14.30 20.89
CA THR A 60 -8.93 14.45 20.12
C THR A 60 -8.75 13.80 18.75
N THR A 61 -9.86 13.54 18.06
CA THR A 61 -9.84 13.01 16.68
C THR A 61 -9.19 14.00 15.73
N SER A 62 -9.50 15.30 15.89
CA SER A 62 -8.84 16.36 15.15
C SER A 62 -7.34 16.42 15.47
N GLY A 63 -6.97 16.27 16.74
CA GLY A 63 -5.56 16.19 17.16
C GLY A 63 -4.82 15.03 16.51
N LEU A 64 -5.46 13.86 16.39
CA LEU A 64 -4.90 12.70 15.70
C LEU A 64 -4.73 12.95 14.19
N VAL A 65 -5.73 13.54 13.52
CA VAL A 65 -5.65 13.89 12.10
C VAL A 65 -4.52 14.90 11.84
N GLU A 66 -4.40 15.93 12.67
CA GLU A 66 -3.30 16.90 12.56
C GLU A 66 -1.94 16.26 12.84
N ALA A 67 -1.86 15.31 13.77
CA ALA A 67 -0.64 14.56 14.01
C ALA A 67 -0.22 13.71 12.79
N VAL A 68 -1.17 13.09 12.08
CA VAL A 68 -0.89 12.39 10.81
C VAL A 68 -0.47 13.36 9.70
N ARG A 69 -1.07 14.55 9.61
CA ARG A 69 -0.62 15.59 8.66
C ARG A 69 0.79 16.08 8.95
N ASN A 70 1.15 16.24 10.22
CA ASN A 70 2.52 16.55 10.63
C ASN A 70 3.49 15.42 10.27
N ALA A 71 3.07 14.16 10.42
CA ALA A 71 3.84 13.01 9.97
C ALA A 71 4.05 13.02 8.44
N ASN A 72 3.02 13.35 7.65
CA ASN A 72 3.15 13.56 6.21
C ASN A 72 4.24 14.58 5.88
N HIS A 73 4.15 15.75 6.50
CA HIS A 73 5.08 16.85 6.27
C HIS A 73 6.51 16.45 6.63
N ALA A 74 6.71 15.76 7.76
CA ALA A 74 8.04 15.28 8.16
C ALA A 74 8.65 14.30 7.15
N VAL A 75 7.87 13.34 6.63
CA VAL A 75 8.34 12.40 5.61
C VAL A 75 8.65 13.14 4.30
N TYR A 76 7.77 14.05 3.87
CA TYR A 76 7.94 14.84 2.65
C TYR A 76 9.17 15.75 2.72
N GLU A 77 9.36 16.50 3.81
CA GLU A 77 10.56 17.33 3.98
C GLU A 77 11.83 16.48 3.96
N ARG A 78 11.78 15.31 4.62
CA ARG A 78 12.92 14.40 4.65
C ARG A 78 13.26 13.85 3.26
N SER A 79 12.27 13.53 2.44
CA SER A 79 12.48 13.03 1.07
C SER A 79 13.05 14.11 0.13
N GLN A 80 12.79 15.39 0.43
CA GLN A 80 13.31 16.52 -0.34
C GLN A 80 14.75 16.91 0.03
N GLN A 81 15.19 16.61 1.24
CA GLN A 81 16.54 16.93 1.74
C GLN A 81 17.61 15.95 1.26
N ASP A 82 17.25 14.70 0.97
CA ASP A 82 18.17 13.66 0.54
C ASP A 82 17.74 13.07 -0.81
N ASP A 83 18.57 13.28 -1.84
CA ASP A 83 18.32 12.76 -3.19
C ASP A 83 18.15 11.23 -3.22
N HIS A 84 18.72 10.50 -2.26
CA HIS A 84 18.58 9.04 -2.15
C HIS A 84 17.24 8.59 -1.54
N LEU A 85 16.50 9.50 -0.91
CA LEU A 85 15.20 9.27 -0.28
C LEU A 85 14.05 9.85 -1.11
N ARG A 86 14.34 10.43 -2.28
CA ARG A 86 13.31 10.99 -3.16
C ARG A 86 12.24 9.96 -3.52
N GLY A 87 10.99 10.36 -3.32
CA GLY A 87 9.83 9.51 -3.59
C GLY A 87 9.65 8.38 -2.59
N MET A 88 10.32 8.41 -1.42
CA MET A 88 9.92 7.56 -0.30
C MET A 88 8.53 7.98 0.19
N GLY A 89 7.76 7.01 0.65
CA GLY A 89 6.49 7.25 1.30
C GLY A 89 6.15 6.12 2.25
N THR A 90 5.03 6.24 2.94
CA THR A 90 4.56 5.19 3.83
C THR A 90 3.06 5.26 4.02
N THR A 91 2.41 4.14 4.29
CA THR A 91 1.04 4.12 4.78
C THR A 91 0.99 4.58 6.23
N MET A 92 -0.20 4.89 6.73
CA MET A 92 -0.44 5.12 8.14
C MET A 92 -1.86 4.73 8.50
N THR A 93 -2.00 3.69 9.30
CA THR A 93 -3.26 3.35 9.97
C THR A 93 -3.04 3.48 11.46
N ALA A 94 -3.83 4.32 12.13
CA ALA A 94 -3.71 4.53 13.56
C ALA A 94 -5.07 4.45 14.26
N VAL A 95 -5.03 3.96 15.49
CA VAL A 95 -6.13 3.93 16.45
C VAL A 95 -5.63 4.61 17.71
N ALA A 96 -6.39 5.58 18.22
CA ALA A 96 -6.05 6.26 19.47
C ALA A 96 -7.25 6.36 20.41
N LEU A 97 -6.98 6.28 21.71
CA LEU A 97 -7.91 6.70 22.74
C LEU A 97 -7.97 8.22 22.75
N VAL A 98 -9.15 8.76 22.48
CA VAL A 98 -9.43 10.19 22.44
C VAL A 98 -10.57 10.55 23.39
N GLU A 99 -10.65 11.81 23.79
CA GLU A 99 -11.76 12.38 24.54
C GLU A 99 -12.48 13.38 23.63
N GLU A 100 -13.77 13.15 23.38
CA GLU A 100 -14.62 13.98 22.54
C GLU A 100 -15.90 14.29 23.29
N ASP A 101 -16.22 15.58 23.46
CA ASP A 101 -17.37 16.04 24.24
C ASP A 101 -17.45 15.46 25.67
N GLY A 102 -16.29 15.15 26.27
CA GLY A 102 -16.19 14.55 27.61
C GLY A 102 -16.42 13.03 27.66
N GLU A 103 -16.51 12.36 26.51
CA GLU A 103 -16.60 10.91 26.38
C GLU A 103 -15.32 10.32 25.80
N GLU A 104 -14.84 9.21 26.37
CA GLU A 104 -13.73 8.43 25.80
C GLU A 104 -14.21 7.69 24.56
N ARG A 105 -13.49 7.86 23.44
CA ARG A 105 -13.76 7.20 22.16
C ARG A 105 -12.48 6.58 21.60
N LEU A 106 -12.65 5.68 20.63
CA LEU A 106 -11.55 5.26 19.77
C LEU A 106 -11.63 6.04 18.46
N ALA A 107 -10.62 6.87 18.20
CA ALA A 107 -10.43 7.48 16.89
C ALA A 107 -9.63 6.53 16.02
N VAL A 108 -10.08 6.32 14.79
CA VAL A 108 -9.38 5.53 13.76
C VAL A 108 -9.04 6.48 12.62
N VAL A 109 -7.81 6.43 12.13
CA VAL A 109 -7.37 7.19 10.96
C VAL A 109 -6.65 6.28 9.98
N ASN A 110 -6.82 6.55 8.68
CA ASN A 110 -6.17 5.77 7.63
C ASN A 110 -5.65 6.62 6.47
N VAL A 111 -4.45 6.29 6.03
CA VAL A 111 -3.83 6.74 4.79
C VAL A 111 -3.04 5.57 4.19
N GLY A 112 -3.65 4.79 3.30
CA GLY A 112 -3.00 3.72 2.56
C GLY A 112 -3.88 2.48 2.50
N ASP A 113 -3.26 1.32 2.30
CA ASP A 113 -3.89 0.00 2.24
C ASP A 113 -3.59 -0.88 3.46
N SER A 114 -2.86 -0.35 4.45
CA SER A 114 -2.91 -0.89 5.82
C SER A 114 -4.35 -0.79 6.36
N ARG A 115 -4.71 -1.70 7.28
CA ARG A 115 -6.10 -1.89 7.69
C ARG A 115 -6.30 -1.87 9.18
N ALA A 116 -7.47 -1.38 9.60
CA ALA A 116 -8.00 -1.64 10.94
C ALA A 116 -9.31 -2.44 10.86
N TYR A 117 -9.48 -3.35 11.82
CA TYR A 117 -10.67 -4.19 11.96
C TYR A 117 -11.22 -4.10 13.38
N LEU A 118 -12.54 -4.24 13.52
CA LEU A 118 -13.23 -4.41 14.79
C LEU A 118 -13.79 -5.83 14.87
N LEU A 119 -13.44 -6.56 15.92
CA LEU A 119 -14.12 -7.77 16.34
C LEU A 119 -15.10 -7.42 17.46
N GLN A 120 -16.40 -7.50 17.14
CA GLN A 120 -17.47 -7.23 18.09
C GLN A 120 -18.49 -8.36 18.04
N GLN A 121 -18.87 -8.89 19.21
CA GLN A 121 -19.83 -10.01 19.32
C GLN A 121 -19.48 -11.24 18.46
N GLY A 122 -18.19 -11.42 18.19
CA GLY A 122 -17.70 -12.48 17.33
C GLY A 122 -17.82 -12.18 15.83
N GLU A 123 -18.22 -11.01 15.37
CA GLU A 123 -18.15 -10.62 13.96
C GLU A 123 -16.95 -9.70 13.72
N LEU A 124 -16.17 -9.98 12.67
CA LEU A 124 -15.04 -9.16 12.27
C LEU A 124 -15.48 -8.25 11.13
N SER A 125 -15.38 -6.94 11.32
CA SER A 125 -15.64 -5.93 10.30
C SER A 125 -14.39 -5.10 10.04
N GLN A 126 -14.09 -4.85 8.77
CA GLN A 126 -13.07 -3.88 8.40
C GLN A 126 -13.60 -2.47 8.65
N LEU A 127 -12.81 -1.64 9.33
CA LEU A 127 -13.17 -0.25 9.66
C LEU A 127 -12.68 0.74 8.61
N THR A 128 -11.50 0.49 8.06
CA THR A 128 -10.81 1.38 7.12
C THR A 128 -11.16 1.04 5.69
N GLU A 129 -11.05 2.02 4.80
CA GLU A 129 -11.08 1.80 3.36
C GLU A 129 -9.65 1.81 2.80
N ASP A 130 -9.34 0.87 1.91
CA ASP A 130 -8.02 0.79 1.29
C ASP A 130 -7.87 1.88 0.22
N HIS A 131 -6.79 2.66 0.31
CA HIS A 131 -6.39 3.58 -0.74
C HIS A 131 -5.52 2.85 -1.77
N SER A 132 -6.12 1.92 -2.51
CA SER A 132 -5.49 1.18 -3.59
C SER A 132 -6.24 1.35 -4.92
N LEU A 133 -5.53 1.16 -6.04
CA LEU A 133 -6.11 1.27 -7.38
C LEU A 133 -7.26 0.26 -7.57
N VAL A 134 -7.10 -0.95 -7.03
CA VAL A 134 -8.13 -1.99 -7.18
C VAL A 134 -9.38 -1.64 -6.40
N GLU A 135 -9.25 -1.07 -5.21
CA GLU A 135 -10.40 -0.65 -4.41
C GLU A 135 -11.14 0.51 -5.08
N GLU A 136 -10.41 1.45 -5.69
CA GLU A 136 -11.01 2.52 -6.48
C GLU A 136 -11.79 1.98 -7.69
N LEU A 137 -11.22 1.02 -8.43
CA LEU A 137 -11.91 0.37 -9.56
C LEU A 137 -13.15 -0.42 -9.11
N VAL A 138 -13.11 -1.06 -7.95
CA VAL A 138 -14.26 -1.76 -7.36
C VAL A 138 -15.36 -0.76 -7.00
N ARG A 139 -15.00 0.34 -6.32
CA ARG A 139 -15.92 1.42 -5.94
C ARG A 139 -16.59 2.06 -7.16
N GLU A 140 -15.86 2.22 -8.26
CA GLU A 140 -16.39 2.72 -9.55
C GLU A 140 -17.25 1.68 -10.31
N GLY A 141 -17.36 0.44 -9.82
CA GLY A 141 -18.06 -0.66 -10.48
C GLY A 141 -17.36 -1.16 -11.76
N ARG A 142 -16.08 -0.83 -11.92
CA ARG A 142 -15.24 -1.22 -13.08
C ARG A 142 -14.51 -2.55 -12.86
N LEU A 143 -14.43 -3.00 -11.62
CA LEU A 143 -13.84 -4.27 -11.21
C LEU A 143 -14.76 -4.94 -10.18
N SER A 144 -14.86 -6.26 -10.21
CA SER A 144 -15.58 -6.98 -9.15
C SER A 144 -14.65 -7.18 -7.93
N PRO A 145 -15.18 -7.25 -6.69
CA PRO A 145 -14.37 -7.55 -5.51
C PRO A 145 -13.61 -8.88 -5.63
N GLU A 146 -14.17 -9.87 -6.32
CA GLU A 146 -13.54 -11.17 -6.55
C GLU A 146 -12.33 -11.04 -7.48
N ASP A 147 -12.45 -10.25 -8.56
CA ASP A 147 -11.36 -10.02 -9.50
C ASP A 147 -10.26 -9.12 -8.94
N ALA A 148 -10.57 -8.27 -7.95
CA ALA A 148 -9.61 -7.38 -7.30
C ALA A 148 -8.48 -8.15 -6.59
N ILE A 149 -8.80 -9.31 -6.00
CA ILE A 149 -7.85 -10.14 -5.22
C ILE A 149 -6.67 -10.60 -6.08
N ASP A 150 -6.93 -11.05 -7.31
CA ASP A 150 -5.91 -11.57 -8.22
C ASP A 150 -5.41 -10.51 -9.22
N HIS A 151 -5.81 -9.25 -9.07
CA HIS A 151 -5.46 -8.20 -10.00
C HIS A 151 -3.94 -7.90 -9.97
N PRO A 152 -3.29 -7.73 -11.15
CA PRO A 152 -1.84 -7.51 -11.23
C PRO A 152 -1.39 -6.20 -10.57
N GLN A 153 -2.28 -5.23 -10.40
CA GLN A 153 -2.00 -3.93 -9.78
C GLN A 153 -2.63 -3.80 -8.37
N ARG A 154 -2.92 -4.91 -7.68
CA ARG A 154 -3.54 -4.85 -6.34
C ARG A 154 -2.72 -4.11 -5.29
N SER A 155 -1.39 -4.19 -5.38
CA SER A 155 -0.46 -3.49 -4.48
C SER A 155 -0.14 -2.04 -4.91
N MET A 156 -0.92 -1.48 -5.85
CA MET A 156 -0.73 -0.09 -6.28
C MET A 156 -1.54 0.83 -5.38
N ILE A 157 -0.85 1.48 -4.45
CA ILE A 157 -1.42 2.45 -3.51
C ILE A 157 -1.72 3.77 -4.24
N THR A 158 -2.87 4.37 -3.97
CA THR A 158 -3.31 5.66 -4.52
C THR A 158 -3.06 6.82 -3.56
N ARG A 159 -2.91 6.55 -2.26
CA ARG A 159 -2.64 7.57 -1.24
C ARG A 159 -1.64 7.07 -0.19
N ALA A 160 -0.56 7.83 0.03
CA ALA A 160 0.46 7.52 1.03
C ALA A 160 1.07 8.82 1.57
N LEU A 161 1.63 8.75 2.78
CA LEU A 161 2.36 9.86 3.39
C LEU A 161 3.69 10.10 2.66
N GLY A 162 4.10 11.37 2.56
CA GLY A 162 5.40 11.79 2.07
C GLY A 162 5.53 11.94 0.55
N LEU A 163 4.51 11.56 -0.22
CA LEU A 163 4.52 11.71 -1.68
C LEU A 163 4.19 13.14 -2.12
N GLU A 164 3.31 13.80 -1.38
CA GLU A 164 2.82 15.16 -1.62
C GLU A 164 2.90 15.97 -0.31
N PRO A 165 3.00 17.31 -0.37
CA PRO A 165 3.12 18.16 0.83
C PRO A 165 1.88 18.09 1.72
N ASP A 166 0.70 17.88 1.12
CA ASP A 166 -0.57 17.75 1.81
C ASP A 166 -1.14 16.35 1.56
N VAL A 167 -1.92 15.84 2.52
CA VAL A 167 -2.57 14.53 2.42
C VAL A 167 -3.97 14.57 3.02
N GLU A 168 -4.90 13.91 2.36
CA GLU A 168 -6.23 13.64 2.90
C GLU A 168 -6.15 12.47 3.88
N VAL A 169 -6.68 12.66 5.08
CA VAL A 169 -6.69 11.64 6.14
C VAL A 169 -8.13 11.26 6.39
N ASP A 170 -8.44 10.00 6.16
CA ASP A 170 -9.75 9.46 6.49
C ASP A 170 -9.80 9.21 8.00
N SER A 171 -10.91 9.56 8.64
CA SER A 171 -11.07 9.40 10.08
C SER A 171 -12.47 8.95 10.47
N TRP A 172 -12.52 8.10 11.49
CA TRP A 172 -13.75 7.55 12.07
C TRP A 172 -13.66 7.61 13.59
N GLN A 173 -14.82 7.68 14.24
CA GLN A 173 -14.92 7.54 15.69
C GLN A 173 -15.79 6.33 16.02
N LEU A 174 -15.33 5.56 16.99
CA LEU A 174 -16.05 4.41 17.53
C LEU A 174 -16.33 4.65 19.00
N LEU A 175 -17.50 4.21 19.44
CA LEU A 175 -17.83 4.08 20.86
C LEU A 175 -17.37 2.69 21.30
N PRO A 176 -16.27 2.58 22.06
CA PRO A 176 -15.74 1.29 22.49
C PRO A 176 -16.63 0.65 23.55
N PHE A 177 -16.96 -0.62 23.37
CA PHE A 177 -17.60 -1.46 24.39
C PHE A 177 -16.62 -2.43 25.00
N ALA A 178 -16.79 -2.73 26.29
CA ALA A 178 -15.97 -3.74 26.96
C ALA A 178 -16.10 -5.09 26.24
N GLY A 179 -14.96 -5.69 25.91
CA GLY A 179 -14.88 -6.92 25.11
C GLY A 179 -14.74 -6.70 23.60
N ASP A 180 -14.82 -5.46 23.12
CA ASP A 180 -14.43 -5.14 21.75
C ASP A 180 -12.92 -5.36 21.58
N ARG A 181 -12.54 -5.89 20.42
CA ARG A 181 -11.14 -6.12 20.06
C ARG A 181 -10.85 -5.49 18.71
N VAL A 182 -9.85 -4.62 18.67
CA VAL A 182 -9.41 -3.93 17.45
C VAL A 182 -8.10 -4.54 16.96
N LEU A 183 -8.01 -4.78 15.66
CA LEU A 183 -6.79 -5.21 14.98
C LEU A 183 -6.33 -4.06 14.08
N VAL A 184 -5.04 -3.72 14.12
CA VAL A 184 -4.38 -2.84 13.15
C VAL A 184 -3.25 -3.63 12.50
N CYS A 185 -3.17 -3.65 11.17
CA CYS A 185 -2.17 -4.45 10.47
C CYS A 185 -1.72 -3.85 9.12
N SER A 186 -0.51 -4.19 8.69
CA SER A 186 -0.05 -3.98 7.32
C SER A 186 -0.64 -5.01 6.36
N ASP A 187 -0.50 -4.76 5.05
CA ASP A 187 -1.03 -5.63 4.00
C ASP A 187 -0.37 -7.03 4.00
N GLY A 188 0.82 -7.16 4.57
CA GLY A 188 1.53 -8.43 4.71
C GLY A 188 0.77 -9.46 5.56
N LEU A 189 -0.14 -9.03 6.43
CA LEU A 189 -1.08 -9.95 7.09
C LEU A 189 -2.21 -10.34 6.14
N THR A 190 -2.92 -9.37 5.59
CA THR A 190 -4.20 -9.58 4.88
C THR A 190 -4.04 -10.18 3.50
N ASN A 191 -2.86 -10.00 2.88
CA ASN A 191 -2.47 -10.68 1.64
C ASN A 191 -2.24 -12.19 1.84
N GLU A 192 -1.89 -12.62 3.05
CA GLU A 192 -1.49 -14.01 3.35
C GLU A 192 -2.54 -14.75 4.20
N VAL A 193 -3.36 -14.03 4.97
CA VAL A 193 -4.35 -14.58 5.89
C VAL A 193 -5.71 -13.95 5.62
N ARG A 194 -6.69 -14.80 5.30
CA ARG A 194 -8.07 -14.36 5.04
C ARG A 194 -8.78 -13.91 6.32
N ASP A 195 -9.73 -12.99 6.17
CA ASP A 195 -10.52 -12.43 7.27
C ASP A 195 -11.21 -13.49 8.16
N ASP A 196 -11.69 -14.60 7.59
CA ASP A 196 -12.32 -15.69 8.36
C ASP A 196 -11.32 -16.37 9.33
N ARG A 197 -10.05 -16.45 8.91
CA ARG A 197 -8.95 -16.97 9.72
C ARG A 197 -8.51 -15.96 10.76
N ILE A 198 -8.39 -14.69 10.39
CA ILE A 198 -8.10 -13.58 11.32
C ILE A 198 -9.14 -13.58 12.45
N ALA A 199 -10.43 -13.57 12.10
CA ALA A 199 -11.52 -13.60 13.06
C ALA A 199 -11.44 -14.84 13.98
N SER A 200 -11.11 -16.02 13.42
CA SER A 200 -10.94 -17.23 14.21
C SER A 200 -9.78 -17.17 15.21
N VAL A 201 -8.69 -16.47 14.91
CA VAL A 201 -7.58 -16.29 15.86
C VAL A 201 -7.99 -15.31 16.95
N LEU A 202 -8.51 -14.14 16.55
CA LEU A 202 -8.94 -13.10 17.49
C LEU A 202 -10.04 -13.56 18.45
N ARG A 203 -10.88 -14.54 18.08
CA ARG A 203 -11.89 -15.14 18.98
C ARG A 203 -11.35 -16.19 19.95
N ARG A 204 -10.27 -16.89 19.59
CA ARG A 204 -9.78 -18.07 20.35
C ARG A 204 -8.62 -17.77 21.28
N VAL A 205 -7.85 -16.74 20.98
CA VAL A 205 -6.62 -16.41 21.72
C VAL A 205 -6.90 -15.20 22.58
N ASP A 206 -7.08 -15.39 23.89
CA ASP A 206 -7.50 -14.32 24.79
C ASP A 206 -6.41 -13.25 25.00
N ASP A 207 -5.14 -13.63 25.02
CA ASP A 207 -4.05 -12.68 25.22
C ASP A 207 -3.72 -11.93 23.91
N PRO A 208 -3.74 -10.58 23.89
CA PRO A 208 -3.55 -9.82 22.65
C PRO A 208 -2.15 -9.98 22.07
N GLN A 209 -1.12 -10.18 22.90
CA GLN A 209 0.25 -10.42 22.42
C GLN A 209 0.38 -11.80 21.78
N ALA A 210 -0.20 -12.83 22.39
CA ALA A 210 -0.26 -14.16 21.80
C ALA A 210 -1.07 -14.18 20.49
N ALA A 211 -2.18 -13.43 20.42
CA ALA A 211 -2.98 -13.31 19.21
C ALA A 211 -2.19 -12.66 18.08
N ALA A 212 -1.50 -11.55 18.35
CA ALA A 212 -0.64 -10.88 17.38
C ALA A 212 0.48 -11.81 16.88
N ALA A 213 1.15 -12.54 17.79
CA ALA A 213 2.19 -13.51 17.41
C ALA A 213 1.65 -14.64 16.54
N GLN A 214 0.47 -15.18 16.88
CA GLN A 214 -0.14 -16.24 16.09
C GLN A 214 -0.54 -15.76 14.69
N LEU A 215 -1.06 -14.54 14.54
CA LEU A 215 -1.40 -13.96 13.24
C LEU A 215 -0.15 -13.81 12.35
N VAL A 216 0.95 -13.31 12.91
CA VAL A 216 2.23 -13.20 12.20
C VAL A 216 2.78 -14.58 11.81
N ASP A 217 2.70 -15.56 12.69
CA ASP A 217 3.12 -16.93 12.38
C ASP A 217 2.27 -17.59 11.29
N GLU A 218 0.95 -17.37 11.30
CA GLU A 218 0.04 -17.86 10.24
C GLU A 218 0.35 -17.19 8.89
N ALA A 219 0.57 -15.87 8.85
CA ALA A 219 0.96 -15.15 7.63
C ALA A 219 2.30 -15.65 7.08
N LYS A 220 3.31 -15.82 7.94
CA LYS A 220 4.58 -16.41 7.57
C LYS A 220 4.40 -17.83 7.04
N ALA A 221 3.53 -18.64 7.64
CA ALA A 221 3.29 -20.01 7.19
C ALA A 221 2.69 -20.08 5.78
N ASN A 222 1.85 -19.12 5.40
CA ASN A 222 1.17 -19.07 4.10
C ASN A 222 2.04 -18.53 2.96
N GLY A 223 3.07 -17.76 3.26
CA GLY A 223 4.06 -17.31 2.28
C GLY A 223 5.08 -16.38 2.90
N GLY A 224 4.59 -15.40 3.66
CA GLY A 224 5.39 -14.33 4.22
C GLY A 224 6.11 -13.54 3.14
N SER A 225 5.39 -13.21 2.05
CA SER A 225 5.98 -12.51 0.90
C SER A 225 6.38 -11.07 1.22
N ASP A 226 5.78 -10.47 2.24
CA ASP A 226 6.05 -9.11 2.68
C ASP A 226 6.45 -8.99 4.15
N ASN A 227 6.76 -7.76 4.57
CA ASN A 227 6.83 -7.37 5.97
C ASN A 227 5.44 -7.50 6.61
N ILE A 228 5.39 -7.92 7.87
CA ILE A 228 4.13 -8.24 8.55
C ILE A 228 4.13 -7.53 9.89
N SER A 229 3.21 -6.60 10.07
CA SER A 229 3.04 -5.85 11.31
C SER A 229 1.59 -5.93 11.78
N VAL A 230 1.43 -6.21 13.07
CA VAL A 230 0.13 -6.49 13.70
C VAL A 230 0.11 -5.86 15.08
N ILE A 231 -0.99 -5.18 15.40
CA ILE A 231 -1.35 -4.72 16.74
C ILE A 231 -2.76 -5.22 17.05
N VAL A 232 -2.91 -5.89 18.19
CA VAL A 232 -4.21 -6.29 18.74
C VAL A 232 -4.47 -5.47 19.99
N ILE A 233 -5.64 -4.84 20.06
CA ILE A 233 -6.05 -3.93 21.14
C ILE A 233 -7.35 -4.46 21.73
N ASP A 234 -7.33 -4.75 23.03
CA ASP A 234 -8.51 -5.14 23.80
C ASP A 234 -9.06 -3.95 24.56
N VAL A 235 -10.35 -3.68 24.35
CA VAL A 235 -11.10 -2.75 25.17
C VAL A 235 -11.54 -3.47 26.43
N VAL A 236 -10.98 -3.07 27.57
CA VAL A 236 -11.38 -3.60 28.88
C VAL A 236 -12.09 -2.51 29.68
N ASP A 237 -13.13 -2.90 30.41
CA ASP A 237 -13.80 -1.97 31.30
C ASP A 237 -12.88 -1.65 32.49
N ASP A 238 -12.96 -0.42 32.99
CA ASP A 238 -12.56 -0.19 34.37
C ASP A 238 -13.58 -0.95 35.21
N GLU A 239 -13.15 -1.81 36.13
CA GLU A 239 -14.01 -2.71 36.93
C GLU A 239 -15.18 -2.03 37.70
N GLY A 240 -15.40 -0.71 37.55
CA GLY A 240 -16.52 0.06 38.12
C GLY A 240 -17.58 0.63 37.14
N ARG A 241 -17.44 0.52 35.81
CA ARG A 241 -18.46 1.05 34.86
C ARG A 241 -19.55 0.03 34.50
N ALA A 242 -19.22 -1.26 34.42
CA ALA A 242 -20.19 -2.35 34.22
C ALA A 242 -21.20 -2.47 35.37
N GLU A 243 -20.79 -2.22 36.62
CA GLU A 243 -21.71 -2.16 37.77
C GLU A 243 -22.69 -0.99 37.62
N SER A 244 -22.22 0.17 37.17
CA SER A 244 -23.05 1.38 36.99
C SER A 244 -24.06 1.25 35.84
N ALA A 245 -23.69 0.57 34.74
CA ALA A 245 -24.60 0.30 33.62
C ALA A 245 -25.64 -0.78 33.97
N SER A 246 -25.25 -1.78 34.77
CA SER A 246 -26.15 -2.82 35.27
C SER A 246 -27.14 -2.27 36.30
N ASP A 247 -26.71 -1.36 37.19
CA ASP A 247 -27.57 -0.67 38.14
C ASP A 247 -28.54 0.32 37.46
N ALA A 248 -28.11 0.98 36.38
CA ALA A 248 -28.99 1.83 35.57
C ALA A 248 -30.12 1.02 34.91
N LEU A 249 -29.83 -0.19 34.42
CA LEU A 249 -30.82 -1.11 33.85
C LEU A 249 -31.67 -1.84 34.92
N ALA A 250 -31.16 -2.00 36.14
CA ALA A 250 -31.87 -2.64 37.25
C ALA A 250 -32.81 -1.70 38.05
N SER A 251 -32.78 -0.39 37.76
CA SER A 251 -33.54 0.62 38.52
C SER A 251 -34.95 0.96 37.99
N GLU A 252 -35.46 0.23 36.99
CA GLU A 252 -36.88 0.33 36.62
C GLU A 252 -37.79 -0.54 37.53
N PRO A 253 -38.84 0.02 38.17
CA PRO A 253 -39.64 -0.72 39.13
C PRO A 253 -40.68 -1.64 38.47
N ALA A 254 -40.81 -2.82 39.07
CA ALA A 254 -41.65 -3.96 38.73
C ALA A 254 -43.15 -3.67 38.50
N ARG A 255 -43.76 -4.45 37.60
CA ARG A 255 -45.18 -4.84 37.67
C ARG A 255 -45.38 -6.36 37.59
N THR A 256 -45.55 -6.94 38.78
CA THR A 256 -46.54 -7.95 39.20
C THR A 256 -47.12 -8.95 38.17
N GLY A 257 -46.98 -10.25 38.49
CA GLY A 257 -48.02 -11.26 38.24
C GLY A 257 -47.53 -12.68 37.98
N GLY A 258 -47.44 -13.53 39.00
CA GLY A 258 -47.47 -15.00 38.85
C GLY A 258 -48.90 -15.51 38.54
N PRO A 259 -49.14 -16.83 38.32
CA PRO A 259 -48.81 -17.86 39.32
C PRO A 259 -48.34 -19.26 38.82
N ARG A 260 -47.57 -19.90 39.71
CA ARG A 260 -47.46 -21.33 40.11
C ARG A 260 -47.88 -22.49 39.18
N THR A 261 -47.00 -23.49 39.07
CA THR A 261 -47.28 -24.94 39.32
C THR A 261 -45.95 -25.67 39.57
N GLU A 262 -45.68 -26.10 40.80
CA GLU A 262 -45.58 -27.50 41.27
C GLU A 262 -44.35 -28.31 40.80
N GLU A 263 -43.32 -28.27 41.66
CA GLU A 263 -42.65 -29.40 42.32
C GLU A 263 -42.72 -30.81 41.67
N ARG A 264 -41.54 -31.34 41.28
CA ARG A 264 -41.16 -32.72 41.62
C ARG A 264 -39.65 -32.92 41.59
N ALA A 265 -39.10 -33.33 42.73
CA ALA A 265 -37.73 -33.81 42.89
C ALA A 265 -37.65 -35.30 42.53
N GLU A 266 -36.58 -35.69 41.85
CA GLU A 266 -36.07 -37.08 41.84
C GLU A 266 -34.54 -37.04 41.68
N ALA A 267 -33.90 -37.98 42.38
CA ALA A 267 -32.51 -37.97 42.80
C ALA A 267 -31.54 -38.59 41.78
N GLU A 268 -30.28 -38.14 41.85
CA GLU A 268 -29.02 -38.87 41.74
C GLU A 268 -28.85 -40.01 40.70
N ALA A 269 -27.95 -39.81 39.74
CA ALA A 269 -27.07 -40.86 39.20
C ALA A 269 -25.82 -40.28 38.52
N GLU A 270 -24.64 -40.74 38.96
CA GLU A 270 -23.32 -40.51 38.37
C GLU A 270 -23.18 -40.99 36.92
N PRO A 271 -22.23 -40.43 36.13
CA PRO A 271 -22.06 -40.72 34.71
C PRO A 271 -21.30 -42.03 34.44
N PRO A 272 -21.62 -42.79 33.36
CA PRO A 272 -20.81 -43.93 32.93
C PRO A 272 -19.56 -43.49 32.15
N PRO A 273 -18.49 -44.32 32.17
CA PRO A 273 -17.16 -43.93 31.68
C PRO A 273 -17.04 -43.95 30.15
N ALA A 274 -16.16 -43.09 29.64
CA ALA A 274 -15.78 -43.00 28.23
C ALA A 274 -15.02 -44.25 27.73
N PRO A 275 -15.16 -44.65 26.44
CA PRO A 275 -14.36 -45.71 25.84
C PRO A 275 -12.89 -45.29 25.64
N PRO A 276 -11.93 -46.24 25.64
CA PRO A 276 -10.51 -45.94 25.51
C PRO A 276 -10.13 -45.51 24.09
N GLU A 277 -9.24 -44.51 24.00
CA GLU A 277 -8.54 -44.09 22.79
C GLU A 277 -7.72 -45.24 22.17
N PRO A 278 -7.69 -45.39 20.84
CA PRO A 278 -6.70 -46.23 20.19
C PRO A 278 -5.32 -45.56 20.23
N ALA A 279 -4.35 -46.33 20.72
CA ALA A 279 -2.95 -45.99 20.88
C ALA A 279 -2.32 -45.29 19.66
N ALA A 280 -1.60 -44.21 19.94
CA ALA A 280 -0.68 -43.53 19.04
C ALA A 280 0.35 -44.52 18.46
N LYS A 281 0.47 -44.54 17.13
CA LYS A 281 1.64 -45.10 16.44
C LYS A 281 2.83 -44.14 16.65
N PRO A 282 4.07 -44.65 16.84
CA PRO A 282 5.22 -43.78 17.01
C PRO A 282 5.48 -42.95 15.75
N ALA A 283 5.83 -41.69 15.99
CA ALA A 283 6.20 -40.70 14.99
C ALA A 283 7.31 -41.24 14.07
N ALA A 284 7.02 -41.25 12.76
CA ALA A 284 8.07 -41.32 11.75
C ALA A 284 8.72 -39.94 11.63
N GLU A 285 10.05 -39.89 11.73
CA GLU A 285 10.86 -38.70 11.50
C GLU A 285 10.50 -38.04 10.15
N PRO A 286 10.35 -36.69 10.08
CA PRO A 286 10.11 -36.03 8.82
C PRO A 286 11.40 -36.05 7.98
N ALA A 287 11.50 -37.02 7.08
CA ALA A 287 12.48 -37.00 6.02
C ALA A 287 12.27 -35.73 5.18
N ARG A 288 13.25 -34.81 5.22
CA ARG A 288 13.36 -33.63 4.35
C ARG A 288 13.19 -34.04 2.89
N ARG A 289 11.98 -33.91 2.36
CA ARG A 289 11.72 -34.11 0.94
C ARG A 289 12.09 -32.82 0.20
N ARG A 290 13.36 -32.72 -0.23
CA ARG A 290 13.75 -31.75 -1.27
C ARG A 290 12.84 -32.02 -2.49
N ARG A 291 11.82 -31.17 -2.69
CA ARG A 291 11.02 -31.16 -3.91
C ARG A 291 11.96 -30.84 -5.06
N ARG A 292 12.43 -31.86 -5.78
CA ARG A 292 13.07 -31.67 -7.08
C ARG A 292 11.96 -31.20 -8.02
N LEU A 293 12.08 -29.98 -8.53
CA LEU A 293 11.27 -29.50 -9.64
C LEU A 293 11.31 -30.57 -10.73
N THR A 294 10.15 -31.09 -11.12
CA THR A 294 10.08 -32.05 -12.22
C THR A 294 10.56 -31.34 -13.48
N LEU A 295 11.32 -32.03 -14.33
CA LEU A 295 11.86 -31.50 -15.59
C LEU A 295 10.78 -30.76 -16.42
N ARG A 296 9.53 -31.21 -16.32
CA ARG A 296 8.36 -30.59 -16.97
C ARG A 296 8.05 -29.19 -16.46
N VAL A 297 8.17 -28.94 -15.15
CA VAL A 297 7.95 -27.59 -14.57
C VAL A 297 9.10 -26.67 -14.97
N THR A 298 10.35 -27.15 -14.93
CA THR A 298 11.50 -26.35 -15.38
C THR A 298 11.41 -25.99 -16.86
N LEU A 299 11.01 -26.94 -17.72
CA LEU A 299 10.81 -26.68 -19.15
C LEU A 299 9.64 -25.72 -19.42
N PHE A 300 8.56 -25.82 -18.65
CA PHE A 300 7.44 -24.88 -18.77
C PHE A 300 7.85 -23.45 -18.39
N VAL A 301 8.54 -23.29 -17.25
CA VAL A 301 9.04 -21.98 -16.80
C VAL A 301 10.03 -21.40 -17.82
N LEU A 302 10.95 -22.21 -18.34
CA LEU A 302 11.87 -21.78 -19.41
C LEU A 302 11.14 -21.38 -20.69
N GLY A 303 10.07 -22.09 -21.05
CA GLY A 303 9.23 -21.76 -22.20
C GLY A 303 8.55 -20.39 -22.04
N VAL A 304 7.94 -20.14 -20.88
CA VAL A 304 7.31 -18.86 -20.56
C VAL A 304 8.35 -17.73 -20.57
N LEU A 305 9.51 -17.94 -19.97
CA LEU A 305 10.60 -16.95 -19.96
C LEU A 305 11.07 -16.62 -21.38
N ALA A 306 11.19 -17.62 -22.25
CA ALA A 306 11.58 -17.43 -23.64
C ALA A 306 10.57 -16.59 -24.42
N VAL A 307 9.27 -16.78 -24.18
CA VAL A 307 8.21 -15.96 -24.80
C VAL A 307 8.30 -14.51 -24.32
N ILE A 308 8.50 -14.27 -23.02
CA ILE A 308 8.66 -12.93 -22.46
C ILE A 308 9.88 -12.23 -23.06
N VAL A 309 11.02 -12.93 -23.12
CA VAL A 309 12.25 -12.39 -23.74
C VAL A 309 12.03 -12.08 -25.22
N ALA A 310 11.34 -12.94 -25.96
CA ALA A 310 11.00 -12.69 -27.36
C ALA A 310 10.08 -11.47 -27.53
N ALA A 311 9.09 -11.29 -26.65
CA ALA A 311 8.21 -10.13 -26.65
C ALA A 311 8.98 -8.83 -26.36
N ILE A 312 9.83 -8.82 -25.32
CA ILE A 312 10.68 -7.67 -24.99
C ILE A 312 11.63 -7.34 -26.16
N ALA A 313 12.22 -8.37 -26.79
CA ALA A 313 13.09 -8.19 -27.96
C ALA A 313 12.32 -7.62 -29.16
N ALA A 314 11.10 -8.08 -29.43
CA ALA A 314 10.26 -7.58 -30.50
C ALA A 314 9.86 -6.11 -30.27
N VAL A 315 9.48 -5.75 -29.04
CA VAL A 315 9.17 -4.36 -28.66
C VAL A 315 10.41 -3.48 -28.77
N GLY A 316 11.57 -3.94 -28.30
CA GLY A 316 12.82 -3.21 -28.43
C GLY A 316 13.29 -3.02 -29.88
N TRP A 317 13.05 -4.02 -30.74
CA TRP A 317 13.31 -3.92 -32.18
C TRP A 317 12.39 -2.90 -32.84
N TYR A 318 11.10 -2.96 -32.53
CA TYR A 318 10.09 -2.01 -33.02
C TYR A 318 10.36 -0.57 -32.55
N ALA A 319 10.70 -0.38 -31.28
CA ALA A 319 11.00 0.93 -30.69
C ALA A 319 12.22 1.59 -31.35
N ARG A 320 13.21 0.81 -31.79
CA ARG A 320 14.48 1.30 -32.38
C ARG A 320 14.51 1.27 -33.92
N GLY A 321 13.41 0.87 -34.54
CA GLY A 321 13.28 0.69 -35.99
C GLY A 321 13.03 2.00 -36.76
N SER A 322 12.54 3.04 -36.09
CA SER A 322 12.25 4.35 -36.68
C SER A 322 13.34 5.38 -36.38
N TYR A 323 13.39 6.40 -37.22
CA TYR A 323 14.19 7.59 -37.01
C TYR A 323 13.26 8.80 -36.98
N TYR A 324 13.61 9.82 -36.21
CA TYR A 324 12.89 11.08 -36.29
C TYR A 324 13.84 12.27 -36.16
N VAL A 325 13.42 13.39 -36.72
CA VAL A 325 14.16 14.65 -36.68
C VAL A 325 13.40 15.61 -35.76
N GLY A 326 14.07 16.08 -34.72
CA GLY A 326 13.48 17.00 -33.74
C GLY A 326 14.45 18.08 -33.30
N LEU A 327 14.00 18.94 -32.39
CA LEU A 327 14.83 20.00 -31.82
C LEU A 327 15.38 19.58 -30.44
N ARG A 328 16.63 19.95 -30.17
CA ARG A 328 17.24 19.86 -28.84
C ARG A 328 18.11 21.08 -28.61
N ASN A 329 17.84 21.83 -27.53
CA ASN A 329 18.52 23.11 -27.26
C ASN A 329 18.50 24.02 -28.50
N ASP A 330 17.32 24.14 -29.10
CA ASP A 330 17.05 24.93 -30.31
C ASP A 330 17.80 24.49 -31.59
N CYS A 331 18.50 23.34 -31.60
CA CYS A 331 19.18 22.86 -32.79
C CYS A 331 18.64 21.51 -33.29
N VAL A 332 18.61 21.34 -34.62
CA VAL A 332 18.08 20.16 -35.30
C VAL A 332 18.95 18.94 -34.97
N THR A 333 18.32 17.94 -34.39
CA THR A 333 18.96 16.69 -33.94
C THR A 333 18.22 15.51 -34.54
N VAL A 334 18.98 14.56 -35.07
CA VAL A 334 18.46 13.29 -35.57
C VAL A 334 18.52 12.27 -34.44
N TYR A 335 17.37 11.68 -34.15
CA TYR A 335 17.19 10.65 -33.14
C TYR A 335 16.90 9.30 -33.79
N ARG A 336 17.40 8.24 -33.16
CA ARG A 336 17.02 6.86 -33.46
C ARG A 336 16.08 6.38 -32.37
N GLY A 337 14.85 6.08 -32.75
CA GLY A 337 13.75 5.73 -31.86
C GLY A 337 12.43 6.36 -32.31
N ARG A 338 11.40 6.28 -31.46
CA ARG A 338 10.15 7.00 -31.66
C ARG A 338 10.12 8.31 -30.86
N PRO A 339 9.43 9.36 -31.35
CA PRO A 339 9.19 10.57 -30.56
C PRO A 339 8.47 10.21 -29.25
N GLY A 340 9.00 10.66 -28.10
CA GLY A 340 8.43 10.36 -26.78
C GLY A 340 8.81 9.02 -26.16
N GLY A 341 9.59 8.17 -26.86
CA GLY A 341 10.00 6.85 -26.36
C GLY A 341 8.89 5.80 -26.42
N LEU A 342 9.23 4.54 -26.08
CA LEU A 342 8.26 3.45 -25.96
C LEU A 342 8.63 2.58 -24.76
N LEU A 343 7.79 2.58 -23.72
CA LEU A 343 8.09 1.98 -22.41
C LEU A 343 9.43 2.51 -21.86
N TRP A 344 10.36 1.63 -21.47
CA TRP A 344 11.71 1.97 -20.98
C TRP A 344 12.76 2.10 -22.10
N PHE A 345 12.35 2.15 -23.38
CA PHE A 345 13.25 2.37 -24.51
C PHE A 345 13.24 3.85 -24.92
N ASP A 346 14.20 4.60 -24.40
CA ASP A 346 14.41 5.99 -24.78
C ASP A 346 15.06 6.14 -26.15
N PRO A 347 14.71 7.20 -26.91
CA PRO A 347 15.35 7.49 -28.18
C PRO A 347 16.80 7.93 -27.97
N THR A 348 17.69 7.41 -28.81
CA THR A 348 19.12 7.74 -28.77
C THR A 348 19.47 8.85 -29.76
N VAL A 349 20.37 9.76 -29.38
CA VAL A 349 20.85 10.81 -30.29
C VAL A 349 21.86 10.21 -31.26
N GLU A 350 21.56 10.27 -32.57
CA GLU A 350 22.47 9.75 -33.59
C GLU A 350 23.39 10.84 -34.15
N SER A 351 22.86 12.03 -34.44
CA SER A 351 23.68 13.15 -34.93
C SER A 351 23.08 14.50 -34.58
N ARG A 352 23.92 15.43 -34.16
CA ARG A 352 23.57 16.84 -33.93
C ARG A 352 24.01 17.68 -35.11
N THR A 353 23.16 18.57 -35.56
CA THR A 353 23.50 19.53 -36.61
C THR A 353 23.69 20.92 -36.01
N ARG A 354 24.30 21.83 -36.77
CA ARG A 354 24.47 23.24 -36.39
C ARG A 354 23.33 24.15 -36.86
N LEU A 355 22.25 23.56 -37.41
CA LEU A 355 21.06 24.30 -37.83
C LEU A 355 20.19 24.51 -36.61
N CYS A 356 19.94 25.77 -36.23
CA CYS A 356 19.17 26.11 -35.05
C CYS A 356 17.91 26.92 -35.40
N ASP A 357 16.98 27.04 -34.46
CA ASP A 357 15.60 27.54 -34.64
C ASP A 357 15.52 28.84 -35.46
N GLY A 358 16.47 29.76 -35.25
CA GLY A 358 16.56 31.03 -35.99
C GLY A 358 16.79 30.90 -37.51
N ASP A 359 17.38 29.80 -37.96
CA ASP A 359 17.72 29.55 -39.36
C ASP A 359 16.63 28.79 -40.13
N ILE A 360 15.58 28.33 -39.44
CA ILE A 360 14.58 27.41 -39.98
C ILE A 360 13.29 28.16 -40.38
N PRO A 361 12.67 27.83 -41.53
CA PRO A 361 11.35 28.36 -41.90
C PRO A 361 10.29 28.01 -40.85
N ARG A 362 9.46 29.00 -40.47
CA ARG A 362 8.38 28.79 -39.47
C ARG A 362 7.42 27.66 -39.84
N SER A 363 7.20 27.42 -41.14
CA SER A 363 6.38 26.32 -41.64
C SER A 363 6.92 24.92 -41.33
N ARG A 364 8.21 24.79 -41.02
CA ARG A 364 8.87 23.52 -40.68
C ARG A 364 9.10 23.35 -39.17
N LEU A 365 8.93 24.42 -38.39
CA LEU A 365 9.13 24.38 -36.95
C LEU A 365 8.10 23.51 -36.25
N ASP A 366 6.85 23.54 -36.71
CA ASP A 366 5.78 22.71 -36.13
C ASP A 366 6.02 21.22 -36.41
N ASP A 367 6.52 20.86 -37.59
CA ASP A 367 6.95 19.50 -37.94
C ASP A 367 8.14 19.02 -37.09
N LEU A 368 9.08 19.92 -36.77
CA LEU A 368 10.26 19.59 -35.97
C LEU A 368 9.96 19.54 -34.46
N ARG A 369 9.01 20.34 -33.99
CA ARG A 369 8.52 20.31 -32.60
C ARG A 369 7.67 19.07 -32.32
N SER A 370 6.88 18.63 -33.30
CA SER A 370 6.10 17.39 -33.22
C SER A 370 6.94 16.12 -33.45
N GLY A 371 8.20 16.26 -33.87
CA GLY A 371 9.12 15.14 -34.06
C GLY A 371 8.83 14.37 -35.34
N LYS A 372 9.22 14.93 -36.49
CA LYS A 372 9.00 14.34 -37.81
C LYS A 372 9.63 12.95 -37.94
N GLU A 373 8.80 11.92 -37.96
CA GLU A 373 9.22 10.54 -38.22
C GLU A 373 9.62 10.35 -39.70
N VAL A 374 10.67 9.56 -39.91
CA VAL A 374 11.21 9.17 -41.20
C VAL A 374 11.57 7.68 -41.18
N ALA A 375 11.49 7.02 -42.34
CA ALA A 375 11.58 5.56 -42.43
C ALA A 375 13.00 5.06 -42.20
N ASP A 376 14.02 5.82 -42.61
CA ASP A 376 15.41 5.42 -42.48
C ASP A 376 16.38 6.61 -42.27
N ARG A 377 17.62 6.27 -41.92
CA ARG A 377 18.71 7.23 -41.70
C ARG A 377 19.02 8.08 -42.93
N ALA A 378 18.90 7.53 -44.13
CA ALA A 378 19.21 8.25 -45.37
C ALA A 378 18.13 9.30 -45.69
N GLU A 379 16.88 9.02 -45.34
CA GLU A 379 15.77 9.97 -45.40
C GLU A 379 15.91 11.07 -44.34
N ALA A 380 16.31 10.73 -43.11
CA ALA A 380 16.62 11.72 -42.07
C ALA A 380 17.69 12.72 -42.53
N ARG A 381 18.76 12.22 -43.16
CA ARG A 381 19.83 13.07 -43.72
C ARG A 381 19.33 13.96 -44.85
N ARG A 382 18.59 13.39 -45.81
CA ARG A 382 17.98 14.15 -46.92
C ARG A 382 17.06 15.25 -46.41
N TYR A 383 16.29 14.99 -45.36
CA TYR A 383 15.42 15.98 -44.74
C TYR A 383 16.22 17.14 -44.14
N VAL A 384 17.30 16.84 -43.40
CA VAL A 384 18.21 17.85 -42.83
C VAL A 384 18.93 18.66 -43.92
N ASP A 385 19.37 18.00 -45.01
CA ASP A 385 20.04 18.68 -46.13
C ASP A 385 19.07 19.61 -46.87
N ASN A 386 17.82 19.20 -47.09
CA ASN A 386 16.79 20.07 -47.66
C ASN A 386 16.51 21.29 -46.77
N LEU A 387 16.44 21.10 -45.44
CA LEU A 387 16.28 22.22 -44.50
C LEU A 387 17.45 23.20 -44.57
N ARG A 388 18.68 22.69 -44.76
CA ARG A 388 19.87 23.52 -44.94
C ARG A 388 19.79 24.36 -46.22
N ASP A 389 19.38 23.74 -47.33
CA ASP A 389 19.26 24.43 -48.62
C ASP A 389 18.15 25.49 -48.61
N GLU A 390 17.00 25.19 -47.98
CA GLU A 390 15.92 26.16 -47.77
C GLU A 390 16.38 27.36 -46.91
N SER A 391 17.14 27.09 -45.84
CA SER A 391 17.72 28.12 -44.99
C SER A 391 18.70 29.03 -45.74
N ASN A 392 19.63 28.44 -46.48
CA ASN A 392 20.63 29.18 -47.28
C ASN A 392 19.98 30.08 -48.33
N ARG A 393 18.90 29.62 -48.98
CA ARG A 393 18.15 30.44 -49.95
C ARG A 393 17.50 31.66 -49.30
N ARG A 394 17.04 31.52 -48.05
CA ARG A 394 16.42 32.61 -47.29
C ARG A 394 17.42 33.71 -46.95
N VAL A 395 18.63 33.32 -46.52
CA VAL A 395 19.75 34.24 -46.24
C VAL A 395 20.15 35.03 -47.49
N ALA A 396 20.15 34.40 -48.67
CA ALA A 396 20.50 35.05 -49.93
C ALA A 396 19.47 36.09 -50.43
N THR A 397 18.22 36.06 -49.93
CA THR A 397 17.12 36.93 -50.39
C THR A 397 16.84 38.15 -49.51
N THR A 398 17.59 38.38 -48.43
CA THR A 398 17.42 39.60 -47.60
C THR A 398 18.16 40.77 -48.24
N PRO A 399 17.48 41.79 -48.80
CA PRO A 399 18.17 42.93 -49.40
C PRO A 399 18.82 43.78 -48.29
N THR A 400 20.12 44.05 -48.43
CA THR A 400 20.84 45.03 -47.61
C THR A 400 20.21 46.41 -47.82
N VAL A 401 19.43 46.87 -46.84
CA VAL A 401 18.97 48.28 -46.81
C VAL A 401 20.15 49.11 -46.35
N THR A 402 20.88 49.68 -47.31
CA THR A 402 21.90 50.68 -47.07
C THR A 402 21.22 51.98 -46.63
N SER A 403 21.24 52.30 -45.34
CA SER A 403 20.96 53.65 -44.86
C SER A 403 22.17 54.53 -45.14
N SER A 404 22.07 55.42 -46.13
CA SER A 404 23.02 56.52 -46.30
C SER A 404 22.66 57.69 -45.36
N PRO A 405 23.66 58.44 -44.86
CA PRO A 405 23.56 59.34 -43.72
C PRO A 405 22.77 60.63 -43.97
#